data_AF-A0A0M6Y384-F1
#
_entry.id   AF-A0A0M6Y384-F1
#
_cell.length_a   1.000
_cell.length_b   1.000
_cell.length_c   1.000
_cell.angle_alpha   90.00
_cell.angle_beta   90.00
_cell.angle_gamma   90.00
#
_symmetry.space_group_name_H-M   'P 1'
#
loop_
_entity.id
_entity.type
_entity.pdbx_description
1 polymer ?
#
loop_
_entity_poly.entity_id
_entity_poly.type
_entity_poly.pdbx_seq_one_letter_code
_entity_poly.pdbx_strand_id
1 'polypeptide(L)'
;MALNLDMSFYSVICELGNCFYTPETDLADMSLHRIIEDLQAGQLEKVQAVLEFNPAEGWCNDITSAVLSAAFPEIGEDEEETKENWSDYRTERLTARLAGVTARVAA
;
A
#
# COMPACT_ATOMS: atom_id res chain seq x y z
N MET A 1 33.08 -7.86 3.53
CA MET A 1 32.64 -6.48 3.24
C MET A 1 32.00 -5.94 4.50
N ALA A 2 32.46 -4.82 5.04
CA ALA A 2 31.76 -4.14 6.13
C ALA A 2 30.60 -3.37 5.53
N LEU A 3 29.37 -3.72 5.90
CA LEU A 3 28.19 -2.94 5.55
C LEU A 3 28.25 -1.62 6.33
N ASN A 4 28.13 -0.49 5.64
CA ASN A 4 27.97 0.78 6.32
C ASN A 4 26.56 0.79 6.90
N LEU A 5 26.47 0.74 8.24
CA LEU A 5 25.20 0.70 8.98
C LEU A 5 24.80 2.09 9.50
N ASP A 6 25.64 3.11 9.28
CA ASP A 6 25.41 4.48 9.72
C ASP A 6 24.74 5.27 8.58
N MET A 7 23.54 4.81 8.22
CA MET A 7 22.67 5.43 7.24
C MET A 7 21.20 5.06 7.51
N SER A 8 20.27 5.83 6.93
CA SER A 8 18.85 5.50 6.97
C SER A 8 18.55 4.30 6.07
N PHE A 9 17.92 3.28 6.64
CA PHE A 9 17.29 2.18 5.93
C PHE A 9 15.77 2.32 5.99
N TYR A 10 15.10 1.67 5.03
CA TYR A 10 13.66 1.72 4.91
C TYR A 10 13.08 0.31 4.87
N SER A 11 11.98 0.10 5.57
CA SER A 11 11.19 -1.13 5.50
C SER A 11 9.75 -0.78 5.22
N VAL A 12 9.16 -1.43 4.22
CA VAL A 12 7.75 -1.31 3.89
C VAL A 12 7.03 -2.54 4.41
N ILE A 13 5.90 -2.36 5.08
CA ILE A 13 5.03 -3.45 5.52
C ILE A 13 3.78 -3.42 4.66
N CYS A 14 3.56 -4.51 3.93
CA CYS A 14 2.41 -4.72 3.07
C CYS A 14 1.50 -5.79 3.68
N GLU A 15 0.21 -5.70 3.37
CA GLU A 15 -0.78 -6.72 3.74
C GLU A 15 -1.11 -7.63 2.57
N LEU A 16 -0.96 -8.94 2.77
CA LEU A 16 -1.41 -9.96 1.82
C LEU A 16 -2.54 -10.79 2.44
N GLY A 17 -3.75 -10.22 2.41
CA GLY A 17 -4.98 -10.88 2.80
C GLY A 17 -5.10 -11.09 4.31
N ASN A 18 -4.33 -12.02 4.89
CA ASN A 18 -4.40 -12.36 6.31
C ASN A 18 -3.03 -12.39 7.00
N CYS A 19 -1.98 -11.91 6.32
CA CYS A 19 -0.64 -11.76 6.87
C CYS A 19 -0.01 -10.44 6.46
N PHE A 20 0.96 -9.99 7.25
CA PHE A 20 1.83 -8.87 6.94
C PHE A 20 3.16 -9.40 6.46
N TYR A 21 3.71 -8.77 5.43
CA TYR A 21 5.03 -9.10 4.90
C TYR A 21 5.80 -7.84 4.58
N THR A 22 7.12 -7.95 4.62
CA THR A 22 8.04 -6.95 4.10
C THR A 22 8.51 -7.42 2.73
N PRO A 23 8.26 -6.68 1.63
CA PRO A 23 8.78 -7.07 0.33
C PRO A 23 10.30 -7.13 0.38
N GLU A 24 10.87 -8.14 -0.29
CA GLU A 24 12.32 -8.27 -0.41
C GLU A 24 12.82 -7.22 -1.39
N THR A 25 13.48 -6.20 -0.86
CA THR A 25 14.12 -5.14 -1.64
C THR A 25 15.63 -5.24 -1.46
N ASP A 26 16.39 -5.11 -2.55
CA ASP A 26 17.85 -5.05 -2.46
C ASP A 26 18.26 -3.77 -1.72
N LEU A 27 19.38 -3.82 -1.01
CA LEU A 27 19.94 -2.69 -0.29
C LEU A 27 20.21 -1.50 -1.23
N ALA A 28 20.57 -1.78 -2.49
CA ALA A 28 20.79 -0.75 -3.51
C ALA A 28 19.49 0.02 -3.86
N ASP A 29 18.34 -0.63 -3.72
CA ASP A 29 17.03 -0.10 -4.07
C ASP A 29 16.24 0.41 -2.85
N MET A 30 16.75 0.21 -1.63
CA MET A 30 16.20 0.73 -0.36
C MET A 30 16.41 2.25 -0.22
N SER A 31 15.82 3.03 -1.12
CA SER A 31 15.77 4.48 -1.04
C SER A 31 14.33 4.98 -0.92
N LEU A 32 14.15 6.06 -0.15
CA LEU A 32 12.85 6.71 0.02
C LEU A 32 12.21 7.06 -1.33
N HIS A 33 13.01 7.59 -2.25
CA HIS A 33 12.53 7.98 -3.58
C HIS A 33 11.99 6.79 -4.36
N ARG A 34 12.66 5.63 -4.29
CA ARG A 34 12.23 4.42 -4.98
C ARG A 34 10.93 3.87 -4.41
N ILE A 35 10.78 3.87 -3.08
CA ILE A 35 9.53 3.45 -2.43
C ILE A 35 8.36 4.33 -2.88
N ILE A 36 8.58 5.64 -3.00
CA ILE A 36 7.58 6.58 -3.53
C ILE A 36 7.22 6.26 -4.98
N GLU A 37 8.21 6.00 -5.84
CA GLU A 37 7.98 5.62 -7.24
C GLU A 37 7.21 4.30 -7.35
N ASP A 38 7.58 3.28 -6.57
CA ASP A 38 6.95 1.97 -6.59
C ASP A 38 5.51 2.02 -6.05
N LEU A 39 5.23 2.89 -5.08
CA LEU A 39 3.87 3.23 -4.64
C LEU A 39 3.06 3.89 -5.76
N GLN A 40 3.63 4.91 -6.44
CA GLN A 40 2.97 5.60 -7.55
C GLN A 40 2.72 4.70 -8.75
N ALA A 41 3.65 3.78 -9.05
CA ALA A 41 3.55 2.81 -10.13
C ALA A 41 2.64 1.62 -9.78
N GLY A 42 2.11 1.54 -8.55
CA GLY A 42 1.26 0.44 -8.09
C GLY A 42 2.00 -0.89 -7.93
N GLN A 43 3.33 -0.88 -7.83
CA GLN A 43 4.12 -2.08 -7.54
C GLN A 43 4.03 -2.48 -6.06
N LEU A 44 3.81 -1.49 -5.18
CA LEU A 44 3.54 -1.70 -3.76
C LEU A 44 2.05 -1.48 -3.49
N GLU A 45 1.34 -2.58 -3.25
CA GLU A 45 -0.08 -2.57 -2.91
C GLU A 45 -0.30 -2.81 -1.41
N LYS A 46 -1.41 -2.28 -0.87
CA LYS A 46 -1.85 -2.49 0.51
C LYS A 46 -0.75 -2.22 1.55
N VAL A 47 -0.05 -1.10 1.38
CA VAL A 47 0.97 -0.64 2.33
C VAL A 47 0.31 -0.23 3.64
N GLN A 48 0.72 -0.87 4.73
CA GLN A 48 0.25 -0.62 6.10
C GLN A 48 1.20 0.30 6.86
N ALA A 49 2.50 0.15 6.65
CA ALA A 49 3.49 1.01 7.28
C ALA A 49 4.76 1.16 6.44
N VAL A 50 5.42 2.32 6.56
CA VAL A 50 6.77 2.58 6.05
C VAL A 50 7.62 3.06 7.22
N LEU A 51 8.64 2.29 7.55
CA LEU A 51 9.55 2.54 8.66
C LEU A 51 10.90 3.00 8.14
N GLU A 52 11.41 4.08 8.70
CA GLU A 52 12.78 4.53 8.54
C GLU A 52 13.58 4.19 9.80
N PHE A 53 14.74 3.58 9.66
CA PHE A 53 15.56 3.20 10.81
C PHE A 53 17.06 3.31 10.52
N ASN A 54 17.83 3.64 11.56
CA ASN A 54 19.30 3.63 11.51
C ASN A 54 19.83 2.65 12.58
N PRO A 55 20.38 1.49 12.19
CA PRO A 55 20.91 0.50 13.12
C PRO A 55 22.11 0.98 13.94
N ALA A 56 22.94 1.88 13.41
CA ALA A 56 24.11 2.41 14.12
C ALA A 56 23.71 3.40 15.22
N GLU A 57 22.70 4.23 14.96
CA GLU A 57 22.17 5.21 15.92
C GLU A 57 21.06 4.64 16.82
N GLY A 58 20.43 3.53 16.44
CA GLY A 58 19.49 2.77 17.26
C GLY A 58 18.06 3.32 17.29
N TRP A 59 17.64 4.09 16.28
CA TRP A 59 16.28 4.62 16.19
C TRP A 59 15.49 3.98 15.03
N CYS A 60 14.16 4.03 15.16
CA CYS A 60 13.19 3.59 14.16
C CYS A 60 11.97 4.52 14.23
N ASN A 61 11.66 5.16 13.11
CA ASN A 61 10.57 6.12 12.97
C ASN A 61 9.54 5.59 11.97
N ASP A 62 8.27 5.77 12.30
CA ASP A 62 7.18 5.57 11.35
C ASP A 62 7.04 6.81 10.48
N ILE A 63 7.28 6.66 9.18
CA ILE A 63 7.20 7.73 8.17
C ILE A 63 6.06 7.49 7.18
N THR A 64 5.13 6.58 7.49
CA THR A 64 4.04 6.14 6.59
C THR A 64 3.25 7.32 6.05
N SER A 65 2.83 8.24 6.92
CA SER A 65 2.07 9.43 6.52
C SER A 65 2.86 10.32 5.57
N ALA A 66 4.13 10.61 5.89
CA ALA A 66 4.99 11.44 5.05
C ALA A 66 5.21 10.82 3.66
N VAL A 67 5.41 9.50 3.60
CA VAL A 67 5.61 8.78 2.34
C VAL A 67 4.34 8.71 1.51
N LEU A 68 3.20 8.41 2.13
CA LEU A 68 1.92 8.40 1.43
C LEU A 68 1.53 9.79 0.92
N SER A 69 1.73 10.84 1.72
CA SER A 69 1.52 12.23 1.27
C SER A 69 2.49 12.66 0.17
N ALA A 70 3.71 12.12 0.12
CA ALA A 70 4.66 12.42 -0.95
C ALA A 70 4.36 11.64 -2.24
N ALA A 71 3.90 10.38 -2.12
CA ALA A 71 3.51 9.54 -3.25
C ALA A 71 2.19 9.99 -3.86
N PHE A 72 1.23 10.34 -3.01
CA PHE A 72 -0.09 10.83 -3.35
C PHE A 72 -0.29 12.18 -2.64
N PRO A 73 0.37 13.26 -3.11
CA PRO A 73 0.06 14.59 -2.61
C PRO A 73 -1.41 14.82 -2.90
N GLU A 74 -2.23 14.93 -1.84
CA GLU A 74 -3.68 15.04 -2.00
C GLU A 74 -4.02 16.09 -3.05
N ILE A 75 -4.80 15.67 -4.04
CA ILE A 75 -5.83 16.52 -4.61
C ILE A 75 -6.67 16.91 -3.39
N GLY A 76 -6.47 18.13 -2.89
CA GLY A 76 -6.96 18.53 -1.58
C GLY A 76 -8.47 18.30 -1.43
N GLU A 77 -8.89 17.98 -0.20
CA GLU A 77 -10.26 18.15 0.30
C GLU A 77 -11.37 17.96 -0.74
N ASP A 78 -11.63 16.72 -1.15
CA ASP A 78 -12.95 16.40 -1.70
C ASP A 78 -13.44 15.07 -1.12
N GLU A 79 -14.26 15.27 -0.09
CA GLU A 79 -15.44 14.47 0.22
C GLU A 79 -16.46 14.47 -0.95
N GLU A 80 -16.01 14.54 -2.22
CA GLU A 80 -16.84 14.25 -3.38
C GLU A 80 -16.47 12.85 -3.87
N GLU A 81 -17.43 11.94 -3.68
CA GLU A 81 -17.85 11.02 -4.73
C GLU A 81 -17.11 11.22 -6.07
N THR A 82 -15.93 10.60 -6.22
CA THR A 82 -15.65 9.92 -7.48
C THR A 82 -16.64 8.76 -7.55
N LYS A 83 -17.90 9.10 -7.86
CA LYS A 83 -18.75 8.30 -8.72
C LYS A 83 -18.01 8.18 -10.04
N GLU A 84 -16.92 7.41 -10.06
CA GLU A 84 -16.62 6.61 -11.22
C GLU A 84 -17.93 5.90 -11.54
N ASN A 85 -18.52 6.27 -12.67
CA ASN A 85 -19.79 5.74 -13.09
C ASN A 85 -19.57 4.30 -13.55
N TRP A 86 -19.42 3.39 -12.59
CA TRP A 86 -19.39 1.93 -12.76
C TRP A 86 -20.78 1.39 -13.17
N SER A 87 -21.68 2.24 -13.70
CA SER A 87 -22.99 1.82 -14.23
C SER A 87 -22.85 0.73 -15.27
N ASP A 88 -21.75 0.75 -16.02
CA ASP A 88 -21.54 -0.18 -17.13
C ASP A 88 -21.22 -1.60 -16.61
N TYR A 89 -20.53 -1.70 -15.47
CA TYR A 89 -20.26 -2.97 -14.78
C TYR A 89 -21.42 -3.45 -13.91
N ARG A 90 -22.44 -2.62 -13.67
CA ARG A 90 -23.62 -3.00 -12.88
C ARG A 90 -24.47 -4.04 -13.60
N THR A 91 -24.45 -4.03 -14.93
CA THR A 91 -25.23 -4.97 -15.77
C THR A 91 -24.61 -6.37 -15.81
N GLU A 92 -23.30 -6.49 -15.56
CA GLU A 92 -22.56 -7.77 -15.58
C GLU A 92 -22.39 -8.41 -14.20
N ARG A 93 -22.95 -7.81 -13.14
CA ARG A 93 -22.85 -8.40 -11.80
C ARG A 93 -23.54 -9.77 -11.77
N LEU A 94 -22.71 -10.82 -11.63
CA LEU A 94 -23.11 -12.17 -11.25
C LEU A 94 -23.90 -12.11 -9.94
N THR A 95 -25.22 -12.04 -10.04
CA THR A 95 -26.10 -12.22 -8.90
C THR A 95 -26.12 -13.69 -8.51
N ALA A 96 -26.36 -13.99 -7.23
CA ALA A 96 -26.53 -15.38 -6.77
C ALA A 96 -27.56 -16.15 -7.64
N ARG A 97 -28.56 -15.45 -8.15
CA ARG A 97 -29.57 -15.98 -9.09
C ARG A 97 -28.99 -16.35 -10.47
N LEU A 98 -28.07 -15.56 -11.02
CA LEU A 98 -27.35 -15.86 -12.28
C LEU A 98 -26.31 -16.98 -12.09
N ALA A 99 -25.70 -17.06 -10.92
CA ALA A 99 -24.72 -18.08 -10.56
C ALA A 99 -25.34 -19.42 -10.13
N GLY A 100 -26.69 -19.56 -10.16
CA GLY A 100 -27.38 -20.79 -9.77
C GLY A 100 -27.38 -21.07 -8.25
N VAL A 101 -27.04 -20.08 -7.43
CA VAL A 101 -26.93 -20.21 -5.97
C VAL A 101 -28.22 -19.69 -5.30
N THR A 102 -28.92 -20.56 -4.59
CA THR A 102 -30.04 -20.16 -3.72
C THR A 102 -29.53 -19.48 -2.46
N ALA A 103 -29.45 -18.14 -2.48
CA ALA A 103 -29.21 -17.35 -1.27
C ALA A 103 -30.53 -17.21 -0.48
N ARG A 104 -30.58 -17.82 0.72
CA ARG A 104 -31.62 -17.52 1.72
C ARG A 104 -31.15 -16.33 2.54
N VAL A 105 -31.88 -15.22 2.48
CA VAL A 105 -31.66 -14.06 3.34
C VAL A 105 -32.34 -14.34 4.69
N ALA A 106 -31.59 -14.20 5.79
CA ALA A 106 -32.16 -14.25 7.13
C ALA A 106 -32.96 -12.95 7.39
N ALA A 107 -34.18 -13.12 7.93
CA ALA A 107 -35.15 -12.06 8.17
C ALA A 107 -34.79 -11.15 9.35
#